data_AF-A0AAU4BIK5-F1
#
_entry.id   AF-A0AAU4BIK5-F1
#
_cell.length_a   1.000
_cell.length_b   1.000
_cell.length_c   1.000
_cell.angle_alpha   90.00
_cell.angle_beta   90.00
_cell.angle_gamma   90.00
#
_symmetry.space_group_name_H-M   'P 1'
#
loop_
_entity.id
_entity.type
_entity.pdbx_description
1 polymer ?
#
loop_
_entity_poly.entity_id
_entity_poly.type
_entity_poly.pdbx_seq_one_letter_code
_entity_poly.pdbx_strand_id
1 'polypeptide(L)'
;MKDTFGMADIHLGEGSRFACHTYPGHPDAGPILTISAAGLTFGLSNRSRGAVEAGDVANARRLLEVVTRFTAEVERLHALNTLNATNADPVQDGAA
;
A
#
# COMPACT_ATOMS: atom_id res chain seq x y z
N MET A 1 5.89 -16.66 -28.30
CA MET A 1 6.30 -15.50 -27.46
C MET A 1 6.58 -16.04 -26.08
N LYS A 2 7.75 -15.74 -25.50
CA LYS A 2 8.11 -16.17 -24.15
C LYS A 2 7.47 -15.18 -23.20
N ASP A 3 6.60 -15.65 -22.31
CA ASP A 3 6.04 -14.81 -21.25
C ASP A 3 7.19 -14.37 -20.34
N THR A 4 7.51 -13.08 -20.35
CA THR A 4 8.52 -12.51 -19.46
C THR A 4 7.80 -11.89 -18.27
N PHE A 5 7.90 -12.55 -17.12
CA PHE A 5 7.49 -11.99 -15.85
C PHE A 5 8.48 -10.89 -15.42
N GLY A 6 7.95 -9.72 -15.06
CA GLY A 6 8.72 -8.63 -14.48
C GLY A 6 8.04 -8.15 -13.21
N MET A 7 8.80 -8.02 -12.13
CA MET A 7 8.34 -7.54 -10.83
C MET A 7 9.26 -6.40 -10.38
N ALA A 8 8.66 -5.36 -9.83
CA ALA A 8 9.37 -4.27 -9.17
C ALA A 8 8.78 -4.11 -7.78
N ASP A 9 9.58 -4.41 -6.76
CA ASP A 9 9.17 -4.34 -5.36
C ASP A 9 9.71 -3.08 -4.72
N ILE A 10 8.86 -2.44 -3.90
CA ILE A 10 9.22 -1.26 -3.12
C ILE A 10 8.95 -1.59 -1.67
N HIS A 11 9.99 -1.56 -0.85
CA HIS A 11 9.88 -1.78 0.58
C HIS A 11 9.64 -0.43 1.27
N LEU A 12 8.48 -0.29 1.90
CA LEU A 12 8.08 0.93 2.57
C LEU A 12 8.57 0.90 4.02
N GLY A 13 9.50 1.81 4.35
CA GLY A 13 9.98 2.00 5.71
C GLY A 13 9.15 3.03 6.48
N GLU A 14 9.51 3.22 7.75
CA GLU A 14 9.01 4.32 8.56
C GLU A 14 9.24 5.68 7.85
N GLY A 15 8.25 6.56 7.90
CA GLY A 15 8.30 7.85 7.20
C GLY A 15 7.89 7.81 5.71
N SER A 16 7.40 6.67 5.21
CA SER A 16 6.78 6.61 3.88
C SER A 16 5.53 7.51 3.82
N ARG A 17 5.37 8.26 2.73
CA ARG A 17 4.22 9.15 2.50
C ARG A 17 3.36 8.63 1.36
N PHE A 18 2.05 8.61 1.59
CA PHE A 18 1.03 8.30 0.58
C PHE A 18 0.19 9.55 0.32
N ALA A 19 -0.07 9.87 -0.94
CA ALA A 19 -0.88 11.01 -1.33
C ALA A 19 -1.70 10.70 -2.59
N CYS A 20 -2.92 11.25 -2.66
CA CYS A 20 -3.70 11.30 -3.89
C CYS A 20 -3.80 12.76 -4.34
N HIS A 21 -3.15 13.08 -5.44
CA HIS A 21 -3.21 14.41 -6.03
C HIS A 21 -4.40 14.48 -6.99
N THR A 22 -5.24 15.49 -6.81
CA THR A 22 -6.37 15.79 -7.68
C THR A 22 -6.20 17.18 -8.28
N TYR A 23 -6.78 17.41 -9.45
CA TYR A 23 -6.63 18.65 -10.20
C TYR A 23 -8.00 19.26 -10.54
N PRO A 24 -8.72 19.87 -9.57
CA PRO A 24 -10.09 20.33 -9.77
C PRO A 24 -10.25 21.38 -10.89
N GLY A 25 -9.21 22.16 -11.19
CA GLY A 25 -9.20 23.15 -12.27
C GLY A 25 -8.87 22.59 -13.65
N HIS A 26 -8.58 21.29 -13.76
CA HIS A 26 -8.20 20.63 -15.01
C HIS A 26 -9.03 19.36 -15.18
N PRO A 27 -10.24 19.45 -15.77
CA PRO A 27 -11.17 18.31 -15.85
C PRO A 27 -10.63 17.13 -16.67
N ASP A 28 -9.67 17.38 -17.56
CA ASP A 28 -9.00 16.36 -18.35
C ASP A 28 -7.81 15.71 -17.63
N ALA A 29 -7.51 16.12 -16.39
CA ALA A 29 -6.45 15.57 -15.56
C ALA A 29 -7.02 14.55 -14.56
N GLY A 30 -6.64 13.28 -14.75
CA GLY A 30 -6.93 12.20 -13.79
C GLY A 30 -6.16 12.36 -12.47
N PRO A 31 -6.62 11.70 -11.40
CA PRO A 31 -5.90 11.69 -10.13
C PRO A 31 -4.58 10.93 -10.25
N ILE A 32 -3.61 11.30 -9.41
CA ILE A 32 -2.33 10.58 -9.30
C ILE A 32 -2.14 10.11 -7.87
N LEU A 33 -2.06 8.78 -7.68
CA LEU A 33 -1.62 8.19 -6.43
C LEU A 33 -0.09 8.23 -6.39
N THR A 34 0.46 8.80 -5.32
CA THR A 34 1.90 8.94 -5.12
C THR A 34 2.30 8.25 -3.81
N ILE A 35 3.34 7.43 -3.88
CA ILE A 35 3.97 6.77 -2.74
C ILE A 35 5.43 7.18 -2.73
N SER A 36 5.87 7.85 -1.68
CA SER A 36 7.26 8.30 -1.51
C SER A 36 7.89 7.63 -0.30
N ALA A 37 9.04 6.99 -0.48
CA ALA A 37 9.81 6.35 0.58
C ALA A 37 11.30 6.41 0.26
N ALA A 38 12.14 6.77 1.24
CA ALA A 38 13.60 6.73 1.16
C ALA A 38 14.21 7.30 -0.14
N GLY A 39 13.71 8.45 -0.61
CA GLY A 39 14.20 9.11 -1.84
C GLY A 39 13.64 8.55 -3.16
N LEU A 40 12.83 7.48 -3.11
CA LEU A 40 12.05 6.97 -4.24
C LEU A 40 10.64 7.56 -4.22
N THR A 41 10.11 7.90 -5.39
CA THR A 41 8.70 8.25 -5.56
C THR A 41 8.08 7.40 -6.67
N PHE A 42 7.04 6.66 -6.33
CA PHE A 42 6.22 5.90 -7.25
C PHE A 42 4.92 6.65 -7.52
N GLY A 43 4.59 6.87 -8.79
CA GLY A 43 3.36 7.50 -9.24
C GLY A 43 2.50 6.53 -10.04
N LEU A 44 1.23 6.42 -9.68
CA LEU A 44 0.22 5.68 -10.43
C LEU A 44 -0.83 6.65 -10.96
N SER A 45 -0.97 6.70 -12.28
CA SER A 45 -1.99 7.49 -13.00
C SER A 45 -2.78 6.60 -13.94
N ASN A 46 -3.92 7.08 -14.43
CA ASN A 46 -4.61 6.46 -15.55
C ASN A 46 -3.74 6.52 -16.84
N ARG A 47 -4.04 5.63 -17.79
CA ARG A 47 -3.21 5.34 -18.97
C ARG A 47 -3.04 6.54 -19.92
N SER A 48 -3.99 7.45 -19.95
CA SER A 48 -3.99 8.62 -20.82
C SER A 48 -4.35 9.89 -20.06
N ARG A 49 -3.68 11.00 -20.38
CA ARG A 49 -4.15 12.34 -20.02
C ARG A 49 -5.46 12.58 -20.78
N GLY A 50 -6.56 12.62 -20.06
CA GLY A 50 -7.93 12.63 -20.58
C GLY A 50 -8.94 12.29 -19.47
N ALA A 51 -10.23 12.34 -19.79
CA ALA A 51 -11.30 12.04 -18.84
C ALA A 51 -11.17 10.62 -18.25
N VAL A 52 -11.46 10.48 -16.95
CA VAL A 52 -11.51 9.18 -16.26
C VAL A 52 -12.65 8.35 -16.82
N GLU A 53 -12.37 7.15 -17.29
CA GLU A 53 -13.37 6.26 -17.89
C GLU A 53 -13.85 5.18 -16.91
N ALA A 54 -14.93 4.46 -17.28
CA ALA A 54 -15.47 3.37 -16.47
C ALA A 54 -14.43 2.27 -16.17
N GLY A 55 -13.51 2.00 -17.11
CA GLY A 55 -12.41 1.06 -16.92
C GLY A 55 -11.43 1.51 -15.83
N ASP A 56 -11.12 2.80 -15.76
CA ASP A 56 -10.26 3.36 -14.71
C ASP A 56 -10.90 3.21 -13.33
N VAL A 57 -12.21 3.49 -13.23
CA VAL A 57 -12.97 3.30 -11.98
C VAL A 57 -12.96 1.84 -11.53
N ALA A 58 -13.15 0.90 -12.46
CA ALA A 58 -13.09 -0.53 -12.16
C ALA A 58 -11.69 -0.95 -11.66
N ASN A 59 -10.63 -0.44 -12.28
CA ASN A 59 -9.26 -0.71 -11.85
C ASN A 59 -8.95 -0.11 -10.48
N ALA A 60 -9.38 1.13 -10.22
CA ALA A 60 -9.21 1.78 -8.91
C ALA A 60 -9.93 1.00 -7.79
N ARG A 61 -11.13 0.47 -8.07
CA ARG A 61 -11.86 -0.40 -7.11
C ARG A 61 -11.12 -1.71 -6.83
N ARG A 62 -10.54 -2.35 -7.86
CA ARG A 62 -9.71 -3.55 -7.67
C ARG A 62 -8.46 -3.26 -6.85
N LEU A 63 -7.81 -2.11 -7.09
CA LEU A 63 -6.68 -1.68 -6.28
C LEU A 63 -7.09 -1.51 -4.82
N LEU A 64 -8.22 -0.84 -4.56
CA LEU A 64 -8.75 -0.68 -3.20
C LEU A 64 -9.00 -2.04 -2.53
N GLU A 65 -9.64 -2.98 -3.22
CA GLU A 65 -9.90 -4.33 -2.69
C GLU A 65 -8.61 -5.04 -2.26
N VAL A 66 -7.57 -5.00 -3.11
CA VAL A 66 -6.27 -5.63 -2.81
C VAL A 66 -5.58 -4.94 -1.63
N VAL A 67 -5.55 -3.60 -1.62
CA VAL A 67 -4.94 -2.82 -0.52
C VAL A 67 -5.67 -3.06 0.80
N THR A 68 -7.00 -3.09 0.80
CA THR A 68 -7.79 -3.37 2.01
C THR A 68 -7.48 -4.77 2.56
N ARG A 69 -7.39 -5.79 1.71
CA ARG A 69 -6.99 -7.14 2.14
C ARG A 69 -5.59 -7.16 2.72
N PHE A 70 -4.65 -6.49 2.08
CA PHE A 70 -3.29 -6.35 2.58
C PHE A 70 -3.26 -5.68 3.96
N THR A 71 -3.97 -4.57 4.14
CA THR A 71 -4.06 -3.88 5.44
C THR A 71 -4.59 -4.79 6.55
N ALA A 72 -5.69 -5.50 6.30
CA ALA A 72 -6.27 -6.41 7.29
C ALA A 72 -5.30 -7.53 7.70
N GLU A 73 -4.51 -8.03 6.74
CA GLU A 73 -3.52 -9.07 7.03
C GLU A 73 -2.33 -8.55 7.83
N VAL A 74 -1.85 -7.33 7.53
CA VAL A 74 -0.81 -6.66 8.33
C VAL A 74 -1.28 -6.46 9.76
N GLU A 75 -2.52 -6.02 9.98
CA GLU A 75 -3.10 -5.85 11.31
C GLU A 75 -3.19 -7.18 12.06
N ARG A 76 -3.66 -8.24 11.39
CA ARG A 76 -3.74 -9.59 11.96
C ARG A 76 -2.37 -10.11 12.39
N LEU A 77 -1.36 -9.96 11.54
CA LEU A 77 0.02 -10.37 11.83
C LEU A 77 0.64 -9.54 12.96
N HIS A 78 0.38 -8.24 12.99
CA HIS A 78 0.81 -7.38 14.09
C HIS A 78 0.20 -7.82 15.43
N ALA A 79 -1.11 -8.08 15.48
CA ALA A 79 -1.78 -8.57 16.68
C ALA A 79 -1.21 -9.92 17.16
N LEU A 80 -0.94 -10.85 16.23
CA LEU A 80 -0.34 -12.14 16.56
C LEU A 80 1.08 -11.99 17.14
N ASN A 81 1.89 -11.11 16.56
CA ASN A 81 3.25 -10.86 17.04
C ASN A 81 3.25 -10.23 18.44
N THR A 82 2.34 -9.30 18.70
CA THR A 82 2.18 -8.69 20.03
C THR A 82 1.80 -9.73 21.08
N LEU A 83 0.84 -10.62 20.78
CA LEU A 83 0.46 -11.72 21.70
C LEU A 83 1.61 -12.66 22.00
N ASN A 84 2.38 -13.04 20.98
CA ASN A 84 3.53 -13.93 21.15
C ASN A 84 4.63 -13.27 21.98
N ALA A 85 4.85 -11.96 21.82
CA ALA A 85 5.80 -11.21 22.63
C ALA A 85 5.38 -11.18 24.12
N THR A 86 4.08 -11.02 24.41
CA THR A 86 3.57 -11.04 25.79
C THR A 86 3.65 -12.44 26.42
N ASN A 87 3.43 -13.50 25.65
CA ASN A 87 3.50 -14.88 26.15
C ASN A 87 4.94 -15.40 26.31
N ALA A 88 5.93 -14.69 25.75
CA ALA A 88 7.34 -15.06 25.82
C ALA A 88 8.07 -14.52 27.06
N ASP A 89 7.40 -13.79 27.97
CA ASP A 89 7.91 -13.45 29.30
C ASP A 89 7.54 -14.55 30.30
N PRO A 90 8.46 -15.46 30.69
CA PRO A 90 8.21 -16.39 31.77
C PRO A 90 8.55 -15.68 33.09
N VAL A 91 7.59 -15.72 34.01
CA VAL A 91 7.76 -15.69 35.48
C VAL A 91 9.22 -15.49 35.92
N GLN A 92 9.55 -14.29 36.43
CA GLN A 92 10.68 -14.17 37.34
C GLN A 92 10.37 -15.03 38.55
N ASP A 93 10.90 -16.25 38.54
CA ASP A 93 10.84 -17.18 39.64
C ASP A 93 11.47 -16.49 40.86
N GLY A 94 10.63 -16.17 41.83
CA GLY A 94 11.08 -15.82 43.16
C GLY A 94 11.85 -17.02 43.71
N ALA A 95 13.17 -16.91 43.77
CA ALA A 95 14.01 -17.87 44.43
C ALA A 95 14.97 -17.16 45.40
N ALA A 96 14.64 -17.35 46.68
CA ALA A 96 15.43 -17.23 47.90
C ALA A 96 15.85 -15.82 48.39
#